data_AF-A0A2D7H0P3-F1
#
_entry.id   AF-A0A2D7H0P3-F1
#
_cell.length_a   1.000
_cell.length_b   1.000
_cell.length_c   1.000
_cell.angle_alpha   90.00
_cell.angle_beta   90.00
_cell.angle_gamma   90.00
#
_symmetry.space_group_name_H-M   'P 1'
#
loop_
_entity.id
_entity.type
_entity.pdbx_description
1 polymer ?
#
loop_
_entity_poly.entity_id
_entity_poly.type
_entity_poly.pdbx_seq_one_letter_code
_entity_poly.pdbx_strand_id
1 'polypeptide(L)'
;MTETGTIFAILGASIGVAGGAYGTWRSICKASTIDERRFLVKASLIFWVYVVGFVALILLMASNWKWLLYVLYIPILLVLISWCNKRIASIRANHNADST
;
A
#
# COMPACT_ATOMS: atom_id res chain seq x y z
N MET A 1 -3.40 32.03 -14.74
CA MET A 1 -4.28 31.58 -13.63
C MET A 1 -3.92 30.14 -13.36
N THR A 2 -3.12 29.86 -12.32
CA THR A 2 -2.91 28.47 -11.91
C THR A 2 -4.21 28.00 -11.28
N GLU A 3 -4.94 27.15 -11.98
CA GLU A 3 -6.23 26.65 -11.52
C GLU A 3 -6.03 25.95 -10.19
N THR A 4 -6.75 26.41 -9.16
CA THR A 4 -6.72 25.88 -7.80
C THR A 4 -6.77 24.34 -7.77
N GLY A 5 -7.47 23.72 -8.73
CA GLY A 5 -7.53 22.27 -8.90
C GLY A 5 -6.18 21.60 -9.16
N THR A 6 -5.28 22.20 -9.95
CA THR A 6 -3.95 21.61 -10.23
C THR A 6 -3.06 21.63 -8.98
N ILE A 7 -3.14 22.70 -8.18
CA ILE A 7 -2.37 22.83 -6.92
C ILE A 7 -2.81 21.74 -5.93
N PHE A 8 -4.11 21.55 -5.75
CA PHE A 8 -4.63 20.50 -4.87
C PHE A 8 -4.32 19.09 -5.39
N ALA A 9 -4.34 18.87 -6.70
CA ALA A 9 -3.97 17.59 -7.30
C ALA A 9 -2.49 17.25 -7.00
N ILE A 10 -1.58 18.20 -7.19
CA ILE A 10 -0.16 18.02 -6.92
C ILE A 10 0.09 17.79 -5.43
N LEU A 11 -0.51 18.62 -4.56
CA LEU A 11 -0.36 18.46 -3.10
C LEU A 11 -0.90 17.12 -2.61
N GLY A 12 -2.09 16.73 -3.08
CA GLY A 12 -2.71 15.44 -2.72
C GLY A 12 -1.87 14.25 -3.15
N ALA A 13 -1.36 14.25 -4.39
CA ALA A 13 -0.46 13.21 -4.88
C ALA A 13 0.85 13.15 -4.08
N SER A 14 1.44 14.31 -3.78
CA SER A 14 2.70 14.41 -3.02
C SER A 14 2.55 13.85 -1.61
N ILE A 15 1.49 14.24 -0.90
CA ILE A 15 1.20 13.76 0.46
C ILE A 15 0.88 12.26 0.44
N GLY A 16 0.11 11.80 -0.54
CA GLY A 16 -0.20 10.37 -0.70
C GLY A 16 1.05 9.52 -0.91
N VAL A 17 1.94 9.96 -1.81
CA VAL A 17 3.22 9.28 -2.09
C VAL A 17 4.13 9.30 -0.87
N ALA A 18 4.32 10.46 -0.24
CA ALA A 18 5.16 10.61 0.95
C ALA A 18 4.63 9.77 2.12
N GLY A 19 3.31 9.76 2.35
CA GLY A 19 2.67 8.94 3.38
C GLY A 19 2.84 7.44 3.12
N GLY A 20 2.65 6.99 1.88
CA GLY A 20 2.86 5.59 1.49
C GLY A 20 4.32 5.13 1.61
N ALA A 21 5.26 5.99 1.21
CA ALA A 21 6.70 5.74 1.34
C ALA A 21 7.13 5.70 2.81
N TYR A 22 6.67 6.66 3.62
CA TYR A 22 6.96 6.71 5.06
C TYR A 22 6.37 5.51 5.80
N GLY A 23 5.13 5.11 5.48
CA GLY A 23 4.50 3.91 6.04
C GLY A 23 5.27 2.63 5.71
N THR A 24 5.71 2.50 4.45
CA THR A 24 6.56 1.38 4.00
C THR A 24 7.89 1.36 4.74
N TRP A 25 8.58 2.51 4.80
CA TRP A 25 9.87 2.66 5.48
C TRP A 25 9.78 2.28 6.95
N ARG A 26 8.76 2.78 7.65
CA ARG A 26 8.55 2.48 9.07
C ARG A 26 8.29 0.99 9.30
N SER A 27 7.58 0.33 8.38
CA SER A 27 7.36 -1.12 8.44
C SER A 27 8.65 -1.92 8.27
N ILE A 28 9.50 -1.55 7.30
CA ILE A 28 10.81 -2.18 7.06
C ILE A 28 11.76 -1.94 8.24
N CYS A 29 11.79 -0.73 8.81
CA CYS A 29 12.64 -0.42 9.95
C CYS A 29 12.23 -1.17 11.22
N LYS A 30 10.94 -1.42 11.42
CA LYS A 30 10.40 -2.10 12.61
C LYS A 30 10.46 -3.62 12.53
N ALA A 31 10.81 -4.18 11.37
CA ALA A 31 10.97 -5.61 11.18
C ALA A 31 12.22 -6.11 11.92
N SER A 32 12.02 -7.12 12.77
CA SER A 32 13.02 -7.65 13.69
C SER A 32 13.99 -8.60 13.00
N THR A 33 13.55 -9.21 11.88
CA THR A 33 14.27 -10.30 11.21
C THR A 33 14.48 -10.00 9.72
N ILE A 34 15.60 -10.46 9.15
CA ILE A 34 15.95 -10.28 7.73
C ILE A 34 14.85 -10.86 6.80
N ASP A 35 14.23 -11.97 7.18
CA ASP A 35 13.16 -12.60 6.40
C ASP A 35 11.84 -11.79 6.44
N GLU A 36 11.52 -11.17 7.58
CA GLU A 36 10.39 -10.25 7.72
C GLU A 36 10.57 -9.03 6.81
N ARG A 37 11.79 -8.48 6.76
CA ARG A 37 12.14 -7.38 5.85
C ARG A 37 11.98 -7.74 4.37
N ARG A 38 12.46 -8.91 3.95
CA ARG A 38 12.33 -9.37 2.55
C ARG A 38 10.88 -9.54 2.15
N PHE A 39 10.04 -10.08 3.04
CA PHE A 39 8.60 -10.19 2.80
C PHE A 39 7.93 -8.81 2.71
N LEU A 40 8.24 -7.90 3.64
CA LEU A 40 7.69 -6.55 3.65
C LEU A 40 8.04 -5.74 2.40
N VAL A 41 9.27 -5.86 1.89
CA VAL A 41 9.68 -5.20 0.65
C VAL A 41 8.87 -5.74 -0.55
N LYS A 42 8.71 -7.06 -0.66
CA LYS A 42 7.88 -7.68 -1.71
C LYS A 42 6.42 -7.26 -1.61
N ALA A 43 5.86 -7.27 -0.41
CA ALA A 43 4.48 -6.85 -0.16
C ALA A 43 4.25 -5.37 -0.47
N SER A 44 5.20 -4.51 -0.11
CA SER A 44 5.16 -3.08 -0.43
C SER A 44 5.25 -2.84 -1.94
N LEU A 45 6.12 -3.56 -2.65
CA LEU A 45 6.20 -3.45 -4.10
C LEU A 45 4.86 -3.83 -4.77
N ILE A 46 4.23 -4.92 -4.32
CA ILE A 46 2.90 -5.34 -4.81
C ILE A 46 1.86 -4.25 -4.51
N PHE A 47 1.88 -3.69 -3.31
CA PHE A 47 0.96 -2.62 -2.91
C PHE A 47 1.14 -1.37 -3.78
N TRP A 48 2.38 -0.95 -4.02
CA TRP A 48 2.69 0.19 -4.89
C TRP A 48 2.27 -0.06 -6.34
N VAL A 49 2.56 -1.24 -6.89
CA VAL A 49 2.10 -1.63 -8.24
C VAL A 49 0.57 -1.61 -8.32
N TYR A 50 -0.12 -2.09 -7.29
CA TYR A 50 -1.58 -2.09 -7.23
C TYR A 50 -2.16 -0.67 -7.18
N VAL A 51 -1.60 0.20 -6.34
CA VAL A 51 -1.99 1.62 -6.21
C VAL A 51 -1.74 2.38 -7.51
N VAL A 52 -0.54 2.26 -8.08
CA VAL A 52 -0.17 2.94 -9.34
C VAL A 52 -1.04 2.42 -10.49
N GLY A 53 -1.25 1.11 -10.57
CA GLY A 53 -2.15 0.49 -11.53
C GLY A 53 -3.57 1.03 -11.42
N PHE A 54 -4.10 1.15 -10.21
CA PHE A 54 -5.43 1.73 -9.96
C PHE A 54 -5.53 3.20 -10.39
N VAL A 55 -4.54 4.02 -10.04
CA VAL A 55 -4.48 5.43 -10.44
C VAL A 55 -4.42 5.55 -11.96
N ALA A 56 -3.56 4.77 -12.64
CA ALA A 56 -3.47 4.75 -14.09
C ALA A 56 -4.81 4.34 -14.73
N LEU A 57 -5.49 3.34 -14.17
CA LEU A 57 -6.80 2.89 -14.66
C LEU A 57 -7.87 3.99 -14.53
N ILE A 58 -7.90 4.71 -13.40
CA ILE A 58 -8.82 5.83 -13.19
C ILE A 58 -8.57 6.98 -14.17
N LEU A 59 -7.31 7.27 -14.49
CA LEU A 59 -6.94 8.33 -15.43
C LEU A 59 -7.28 7.94 -16.87
N LEU A 60 -7.10 6.66 -17.24
CA LEU A 60 -7.42 6.16 -18.58
C LEU A 60 -8.93 6.02 -18.80
N MET A 61 -9.69 5.72 -17.74
CA MET A 61 -11.13 5.45 -17.81
C MET A 61 -11.95 6.75 -17.67
N ALA A 62 -12.47 7.28 -18.78
CA ALA A 62 -13.31 8.49 -18.78
C ALA A 62 -14.78 8.28 -18.33
N SER A 63 -15.20 7.04 -18.03
CA SER A 63 -16.61 6.64 -17.85
C SER A 63 -17.12 6.75 -16.41
N ASN A 64 -18.45 6.90 -16.25
CA ASN A 64 -19.20 6.89 -14.96
C ASN A 64 -19.05 5.58 -14.15
N TRP A 65 -18.41 4.55 -14.71
CA TRP A 65 -18.17 3.26 -14.07
C TRP A 65 -17.03 3.25 -13.05
N LYS A 66 -16.38 4.41 -12.79
CA LYS A 66 -15.33 4.56 -11.76
C LYS A 66 -15.77 4.05 -10.39
N TRP A 67 -17.05 4.18 -10.04
CA TRP A 67 -17.55 3.67 -8.76
C TRP A 67 -17.34 2.16 -8.59
N LEU A 68 -17.51 1.38 -9.65
CA LEU A 68 -17.25 -0.07 -9.65
C LEU A 68 -15.77 -0.39 -9.36
N LEU A 69 -14.86 0.44 -9.87
CA LEU A 69 -13.43 0.32 -9.56
C LEU A 69 -13.14 0.59 -8.09
N TYR A 70 -13.76 1.60 -7.48
CA TYR A 70 -13.64 1.85 -6.04
C TYR A 70 -14.21 0.70 -5.21
N VAL A 71 -15.37 0.18 -5.60
CA VAL A 71 -16.03 -0.96 -4.95
C VAL A 71 -15.17 -2.22 -5.01
N LEU A 72 -14.42 -2.44 -6.10
CA LEU A 72 -13.49 -3.57 -6.21
C LEU A 72 -12.18 -3.31 -5.46
N TYR A 73 -11.68 -2.08 -5.51
CA TYR A 73 -10.39 -1.68 -4.96
C TYR A 73 -10.35 -1.72 -3.43
N ILE A 74 -11.34 -1.13 -2.76
CA ILE A 74 -11.37 -1.05 -1.29
C ILE A 74 -11.34 -2.43 -0.62
N PRO A 75 -12.20 -3.41 -0.97
CA PRO A 75 -12.16 -4.72 -0.33
C PRO A 75 -10.87 -5.47 -0.64
N ILE A 76 -10.33 -5.39 -1.87
CA ILE A 76 -9.03 -6.01 -2.19
C ILE A 76 -7.92 -5.41 -1.31
N LEU A 77 -7.93 -4.10 -1.12
CA LEU A 77 -6.98 -3.41 -0.26
C LEU A 77 -7.08 -3.89 1.20
N LEU A 78 -8.30 -3.98 1.74
CA LEU A 78 -8.54 -4.45 3.11
C LEU A 78 -8.12 -5.91 3.30
N VAL A 79 -8.43 -6.77 2.33
CA VAL A 79 -8.00 -8.18 2.34
C VAL A 79 -6.48 -8.26 2.29
N LEU A 80 -5.82 -7.49 1.43
CA LEU A 80 -4.36 -7.50 1.31
C LEU A 80 -3.68 -7.03 2.61
N ILE A 81 -4.20 -5.97 3.23
CA ILE A 81 -3.70 -5.45 4.52
C ILE A 81 -3.88 -6.49 5.63
N SER A 82 -5.08 -7.07 5.75
CA SER A 82 -5.35 -8.09 6.77
C SER A 82 -4.50 -9.35 6.58
N TRP A 83 -4.29 -9.78 5.34
CA TRP A 83 -3.41 -10.90 5.00
C TRP A 83 -1.96 -10.60 5.34
N CYS A 84 -1.46 -9.42 4.99
CA CYS A 84 -0.09 -9.00 5.29
C CYS A 84 0.15 -8.97 6.81
N ASN A 85 -0.79 -8.41 7.57
CA ASN A 85 -0.73 -8.39 9.03
C ASN A 85 -0.73 -9.80 9.64
N LYS A 86 -1.57 -10.72 9.13
CA LYS A 86 -1.57 -12.12 9.58
C LYS A 86 -0.23 -12.82 9.31
N ARG A 87 0.37 -12.56 8.15
CA ARG A 87 1.67 -13.15 7.77
C ARG A 87 2.80 -12.64 8.66
N ILE A 88 2.82 -11.34 8.94
CA ILE A 88 3.79 -10.74 9.87
C ILE A 88 3.62 -11.33 11.27
N ALA A 89 2.37 -11.48 11.74
CA ALA A 89 2.07 -12.10 13.04
C ALA A 89 2.57 -13.56 13.12
N SER A 90 2.39 -14.35 12.05
CA SER A 90 2.89 -15.74 12.02
C SER A 90 4.43 -15.83 12.02
N ILE A 91 5.12 -14.93 11.33
CA ILE A 91 6.59 -14.90 11.31
C ILE A 91 7.12 -14.59 12.72
N ARG A 92 6.47 -13.66 13.42
CA ARG A 92 6.84 -13.28 14.78
C ARG A 92 6.54 -14.38 15.80
N ALA A 93 5.43 -15.12 15.63
CA ALA A 93 5.10 -16.26 16.47
C ALA A 93 6.12 -17.41 16.33
N ASN A 94 6.53 -17.73 15.10
CA ASN A 94 7.53 -18.76 14.85
C ASN A 94 8.90 -18.40 15.43
N HIS A 95 9.32 -17.14 15.31
CA HIS A 95 10.58 -16.68 15.88
C HIS A 95 10.63 -16.81 17.41
N ASN A 96 9.51 -16.56 18.10
CA ASN A 96 9.43 -16.72 19.55
C ASN A 96 9.46 -18.20 19.97
N ALA A 97 8.87 -19.10 19.18
CA ALA A 97 8.87 -20.54 19.46
C ALA A 97 10.25 -21.18 19.29
N ASP A 98 11.06 -20.70 18.34
CA ASP A 98 12.44 -21.17 18.15
C ASP A 98 13.42 -20.67 19.25
N SER A 99 12.99 -19.68 20.05
CA SER A 99 13.80 -19.06 21.12
C SER A 99 13.53 -19.63 22.53
N THR A 100 12.57 -20.54 22.67
CA THR A 100 12.20 -21.26 23.91
C THR A 100 12.62 -22.71 23.85
#